data_AF-A0A846BY39-F1
#
_entry.id   AF-A0A846BY39-F1
#
_cell.length_a   1.000
_cell.length_b   1.000
_cell.length_c   1.000
_cell.angle_alpha   90.00
_cell.angle_beta   90.00
_cell.angle_gamma   90.00
#
_symmetry.space_group_name_H-M   'P 1'
#
loop_
_entity.id
_entity.type
_entity.pdbx_description
1 polymer ?
#
loop_
_entity_poly.entity_id
_entity_poly.type
_entity_poly.pdbx_seq_one_letter_code
_entity_poly.pdbx_strand_id
1 'polypeptide(L)' 'MIQSAIIEKLESLPESLQLKVLDYVDSLIKEREQSANAENIPKKYRFAGSMKGTFVLPLPEDFDAPLDDFEEYI' A
#
# COMPACT_ATOMS: atom_id res chain seq x y z
N MET A 1 27.36 -21.71 -0.46
CA MET A 1 27.32 -22.53 -1.69
C MET A 1 26.65 -21.84 -2.89
N ILE A 2 25.68 -20.93 -2.72
CA ILE A 2 25.03 -20.23 -3.85
C ILE A 2 25.92 -19.12 -4.44
N GLN A 3 26.67 -18.41 -3.59
CA GLN A 3 27.56 -17.31 -4.02
C GLN A 3 28.64 -17.79 -5.01
N SER A 4 29.25 -18.96 -4.78
CA SER A 4 30.25 -19.53 -5.69
C SER A 4 29.67 -19.87 -7.06
N ALA A 5 28.45 -20.40 -7.12
CA ALA A 5 27.77 -20.70 -8.38
C ALA A 5 27.35 -19.44 -9.16
N ILE A 6 27.10 -18.32 -8.47
CA ILE A 6 26.81 -17.03 -9.09
C ILE A 6 28.07 -16.45 -9.75
N ILE A 7 29.22 -16.52 -9.08
CA ILE A 7 30.50 -16.04 -9.60
C ILE A 7 30.92 -16.82 -10.85
N GLU A 8 30.83 -18.15 -10.81
CA GLU A 8 31.19 -19.02 -11.94
C GLU A 8 30.30 -18.76 -13.17
N LYS A 9 29.01 -18.46 -12.96
CA LYS A 9 28.09 -18.06 -14.03
C LYS A 9 28.37 -16.65 -14.55
N LEU A 10 28.74 -15.72 -13.68
CA LEU A 10 29.12 -14.35 -14.06
C LEU A 10 30.39 -14.31 -14.93
N GLU A 11 31.39 -15.14 -14.62
CA GLU A 11 32.61 -15.26 -15.41
C GLU A 11 32.35 -15.84 -16.81
N SER A 12 31.33 -16.68 -16.96
CA SER A 12 30.91 -17.22 -18.27
C SER A 12 30.11 -16.24 -19.14
N LEU A 13 29.69 -15.09 -18.57
CA LEU A 13 28.83 -14.12 -19.24
C LEU A 13 29.63 -12.98 -19.90
N PRO A 14 29.17 -12.46 -21.05
CA PRO A 14 29.72 -11.26 -21.66
C PRO A 14 29.55 -10.03 -20.76
N GLU A 15 30.49 -9.09 -20.85
CA GLU A 15 30.56 -7.86 -20.04
C GLU A 15 29.26 -7.02 -20.10
N SER A 16 28.57 -7.02 -21.24
CA SER A 16 27.28 -6.32 -21.41
C SER A 16 26.16 -6.88 -20.53
N LEU A 17 26.16 -8.19 -20.28
CA LEU A 17 25.17 -8.83 -19.41
C LEU A 17 25.55 -8.71 -17.93
N GLN A 18 26.85 -8.61 -17.62
CA GLN A 18 27.32 -8.35 -16.26
C GLN A 18 26.81 -7.01 -15.73
N LEU A 19 26.79 -5.97 -16.58
CA LEU A 19 26.21 -4.67 -16.23
C LEU A 19 24.73 -4.78 -15.84
N LYS A 20 23.96 -5.60 -16.56
CA LYS A 20 22.54 -5.82 -16.26
C LYS A 20 22.33 -6.58 -14.95
N VAL A 21 23.23 -7.51 -14.64
CA VAL A 21 23.22 -8.23 -13.37
C VAL A 21 23.53 -7.28 -12.22
N LEU A 22 24.50 -6.38 -12.39
CA LEU A 22 24.85 -5.37 -11.39
C LEU A 22 23.64 -4.47 -11.08
N ASP A 23 23.01 -3.92 -12.11
CA ASP A 23 21.82 -3.06 -11.97
C ASP A 23 20.64 -3.80 -11.31
N TYR A 24 20.48 -5.10 -11.60
CA TYR A 24 19.47 -5.94 -10.95
C TYR A 24 19.80 -6.24 -9.48
N VAL A 25 21.07 -6.43 -9.12
CA VAL A 25 21.47 -6.59 -7.72
C VAL A 25 21.22 -5.30 -6.93
N ASP A 26 21.50 -4.15 -7.52
CA ASP A 26 21.23 -2.84 -6.92
C ASP A 26 19.72 -2.61 -6.70
N SER A 27 18.88 -3.04 -7.64
CA SER A 27 17.42 -2.95 -7.48
C SER A 27 16.90 -3.84 -6.35
N LEU A 28 17.43 -5.06 -6.21
CA LEU A 28 17.08 -5.97 -5.11
C LEU A 28 17.49 -5.42 -3.74
N ILE A 29 18.66 -4.77 -3.64
CA ILE A 29 19.11 -4.11 -2.41
C ILE A 29 18.16 -2.97 -2.06
N LYS A 30 17.78 -2.15 -3.04
CA LYS A 30 16.85 -1.04 -2.86
C LYS A 30 15.45 -1.49 -2.46
N GLU A 31 14.94 -2.56 -3.06
CA GLU A 31 13.65 -3.17 -2.66
C GLU A 31 13.68 -3.68 -1.21
N ARG A 32 14.80 -4.29 -0.79
CA ARG A 32 14.98 -4.72 0.60
C ARG A 32 14.95 -3.54 1.57
N GLU A 33 15.63 -2.44 1.25
CA GLU A 33 15.63 -1.23 2.07
C GLU A 33 14.24 -0.57 2.13
N GLN A 34 13.53 -0.55 1.01
CA GLN A 34 12.15 -0.04 0.96
C GLN A 34 11.18 -0.92 1.74
N SER A 35 11.31 -2.24 1.64
CA SER A 35 10.47 -3.22 2.33
C SER A 35 10.72 -3.21 3.84
N ALA A 36 11.98 -3.10 4.27
CA ALA A 36 12.33 -2.95 5.69
C ALA A 36 11.77 -1.65 6.30
N ASN A 37 11.69 -0.58 5.52
CA ASN A 37 11.02 0.66 5.94
C ASN A 37 9.48 0.53 5.91
N ALA A 38 8.93 -0.24 4.97
CA ALA A 38 7.48 -0.44 4.84
C ALA A 38 6.87 -1.28 5.97
N GLU A 39 7.62 -2.19 6.60
CA GLU A 39 7.15 -2.96 7.77
C GLU A 39 6.93 -2.08 9.01
N ASN A 40 7.59 -0.93 9.09
CA ASN A 40 7.48 0.00 10.23
C ASN A 40 6.46 1.12 10.02
N ILE A 41 5.86 1.25 8.84
CA ILE A 41 4.84 2.26 8.57
C ILE A 41 3.47 1.59 8.74
N PRO A 42 2.68 1.95 9.77
CA PRO A 42 1.34 1.40 9.90
C PRO A 42 0.55 1.72 8.63
N LYS A 43 0.14 0.68 7.91
CA LYS A 43 -0.70 0.81 6.71
C LYS A 43 -1.96 1.58 7.09
N LYS A 44 -2.07 2.83 6.61
CA LYS A 44 -3.26 3.66 6.82
C LYS A 44 -4.38 3.13 5.92
N TYR A 45 -5.18 2.23 6.46
CA TYR A 45 -6.39 1.75 5.79
C TYR A 45 -7.42 2.89 5.67
N ARG A 46 -8.22 2.86 4.60
CA ARG A 46 -9.35 3.79 4.47
C ARG A 46 -10.47 3.28 5.37
N PHE A 47 -10.88 4.10 6.34
CA PHE A 47 -11.92 3.76 7.34
C PHE A 47 -13.30 4.35 7.01
N ALA A 48 -13.48 4.97 5.85
CA ALA A 48 -14.76 5.54 5.47
C ALA A 48 -15.81 4.42 5.36
N GLY A 49 -16.89 4.52 6.14
CA GLY A 49 -18.00 3.55 6.14
C GLY A 49 -17.75 2.25 6.91
N SER A 50 -16.60 2.07 7.58
CA SER A 50 -16.30 0.84 8.34
C SER A 50 -17.23 0.59 9.53
N MET A 51 -17.89 1.63 10.02
CA MET A 51 -18.85 1.56 11.15
C MET A 51 -20.31 1.67 10.69
N LYS A 52 -20.60 1.53 9.38
CA LYS A 52 -21.98 1.58 8.86
C LYS A 52 -22.79 0.45 9.47
N GLY A 53 -23.85 0.80 10.21
CA GLY A 53 -24.74 -0.17 10.85
C GLY A 53 -24.22 -0.77 12.16
N THR A 54 -23.09 -0.30 12.69
CA THR A 54 -22.56 -0.78 13.99
C THR A 54 -23.29 -0.17 15.19
N PHE A 55 -23.94 0.98 15.00
CA PHE A 55 -24.76 1.61 16.02
C PHE A 55 -26.05 2.14 15.39
N VAL A 56 -27.15 1.97 16.12
CA VAL A 56 -28.43 2.62 15.82
C VAL A 56 -28.50 3.81 16.76
N LEU A 57 -28.47 5.02 16.20
CA LEU A 57 -28.76 6.21 16.99
C LEU A 57 -30.25 6.13 17.38
N PRO A 58 -30.63 6.41 18.65
CA PRO A 58 -32.02 6.53 19.05
C PRO A 58 -32.57 7.83 18.45
N LEU A 59 -32.80 7.80 17.14
CA LEU A 59 -33.39 8.90 16.40
C LEU A 59 -34.92 8.82 16.55
N PRO A 60 -35.59 9.96 16.65
CA PRO A 60 -37.03 10.06 16.49
C PRO A 60 -37.48 9.45 15.14
N GLU A 61 -38.70 8.92 15.08
CA GLU A 61 -39.26 8.33 13.85
C GLU A 61 -39.43 9.37 12.72
N ASP A 62 -39.47 10.66 13.07
CA ASP A 62 -39.63 11.81 12.18
C ASP A 62 -38.31 12.51 11.82
N PHE A 63 -37.15 11.92 12.13
CA PHE A 63 -35.85 12.55 11.83
C PHE A 63 -35.65 12.86 10.33
N ASP A 64 -36.16 12.00 9.44
CA ASP A 64 -36.07 12.19 7.99
C ASP A 64 -37.19 13.10 7.42
N ALA A 65 -38.05 13.66 8.29
CA ALA A 65 -39.10 14.56 7.86
C ALA A 65 -38.51 15.90 7.34
N PRO A 66 -39.14 16.53 6.33
CA PRO A 66 -38.77 17.87 5.90
C PRO A 66 -38.92 18.84 7.08
N LEU A 67 -37.97 19.77 7.20
CA LEU A 67 -38.05 20.83 8.18
C LEU A 67 -38.84 21.99 7.56
N ASP A 68 -40.02 22.26 8.11
CA ASP A 68 -40.93 23.33 7.63
C ASP A 68 -40.22 24.70 7.53
N ASP A 69 -39.25 24.98 8.41
CA ASP A 69 -38.49 26.23 8.46
C ASP A 69 -37.57 26.47 7.23
N PHE A 70 -37.35 25.46 6.39
CA PHE A 70 -36.51 25.57 5.18
C PHE A 70 -37.31 25.62 3.88
N GLU A 71 -38.65 25.48 3.93
CA GLU A 71 -39.51 25.61 2.74
C GLU A 71 -39.43 27.01 2.12
N GLU A 72 -39.17 28.04 2.93
CA GLU A 72 -39.03 29.42 2.46
C GLU A 72 -37.72 29.69 1.69
N TYR A 73 -36.78 28.72 1.69
CA TYR A 73 -35.43 28.83 1.10
C TYR A 73 -35.17 27.89 -0.10
N ILE A 74 -36.07 26.96 -0.42
CA ILE A 74 -35.99 26.04 -1.57
C ILE A 74 -36.92 26.52 -2.69
#